data_AF-A0A847JT42-F1
#
_entry.id   AF-A0A847JT42-F1
#
_cell.length_a   1.000
_cell.length_b   1.000
_cell.length_c   1.000
_cell.angle_alpha   90.00
_cell.angle_beta   90.00
_cell.angle_gamma   90.00
#
_symmetry.space_group_name_H-M   'P 1'
#
loop_
_entity.id
_entity.type
_entity.pdbx_description
1 polymer ?
#
loop_
_entity_poly.entity_id
_entity_poly.type
_entity_poly.pdbx_seq_one_letter_code
_entity_poly.pdbx_strand_id
1 'polypeptide(L)'
;MGNPPGGPFYINEFRHVIVPIAASKGMGTGSVYYSCGRFDGDLKFEYEGRMLVTRPVDADGKALTPGTQWLGPRPGIPYVLSAGGSDIHYETPALTDTDPPDVRPNMTRRVQLGRVLGDRSLAARAAHPVAAVRGSLGGRFYVNEYGAMFTPVGRDDGTGLQYIYCGQIDTSAWFPEPPLG
;
A
#
# COMPACT_ATOMS: atom_id res chain seq x y z
N MET A 1 -21.65 13.78 9.21
CA MET A 1 -20.25 13.56 9.67
C MET A 1 -19.34 14.20 8.64
N GLY A 2 -18.64 15.28 9.01
CA GLY A 2 -17.70 15.94 8.10
C GLY A 2 -16.42 15.13 7.99
N ASN A 3 -15.85 15.00 6.80
CA ASN A 3 -14.54 14.39 6.63
C ASN A 3 -13.52 15.19 7.46
N PRO A 4 -12.72 14.55 8.32
CA PRO A 4 -11.67 15.25 9.05
C PRO A 4 -10.73 15.95 8.05
N PRO A 5 -10.27 17.17 8.36
CA PRO A 5 -9.37 17.91 7.49
C PRO A 5 -8.08 17.10 7.28
N GLY A 6 -7.89 16.58 6.06
CA GLY A 6 -6.74 15.75 5.68
C GLY A 6 -7.10 14.36 5.14
N GLY A 7 -8.24 13.78 5.52
CA GLY A 7 -8.63 12.42 5.13
C GLY A 7 -8.26 11.34 6.16
N PRO A 8 -8.35 10.05 5.81
CA PRO A 8 -8.09 8.94 6.74
C PRO A 8 -6.60 8.78 7.03
N PHE A 9 -6.28 8.26 8.22
CA PHE A 9 -4.93 7.76 8.50
C PHE A 9 -4.71 6.40 7.84
N TYR A 10 -3.44 6.03 7.67
CA TYR A 10 -3.01 4.75 7.12
C TYR A 10 -2.09 4.04 8.10
N ILE A 11 -2.03 2.71 8.02
CA ILE A 11 -0.99 1.91 8.66
C ILE A 11 -0.28 1.17 7.54
N ASN A 12 1.03 1.42 7.39
CA ASN A 12 1.82 0.77 6.35
C ASN A 12 2.29 -0.63 6.76
N GLU A 13 2.97 -1.32 5.86
CA GLU A 13 3.54 -2.66 6.06
C GLU A 13 4.60 -2.76 7.17
N PHE A 14 5.15 -1.62 7.60
CA PHE A 14 6.06 -1.50 8.75
C PHE A 14 5.33 -1.13 10.04
N ARG A 15 3.98 -1.12 10.01
CA ARG A 15 3.11 -0.72 11.12
C ARG A 15 3.26 0.74 11.55
N HIS A 16 3.79 1.60 10.68
CA HIS A 16 3.80 3.03 10.93
C HIS A 16 2.40 3.61 10.76
N VAL A 17 1.95 4.37 11.75
CA VAL A 17 0.71 5.15 11.67
C VAL A 17 1.02 6.44 10.92
N ILE A 18 0.41 6.61 9.75
CA ILE A 18 0.66 7.73 8.85
C ILE A 18 -0.61 8.57 8.76
N VAL A 19 -0.54 9.82 9.21
CA VAL A 19 -1.70 10.72 9.27
C VAL A 19 -1.54 11.84 8.23
N PRO A 20 -2.56 12.11 7.40
CA PRO A 20 -2.52 13.24 6.51
C PRO A 20 -2.64 14.55 7.29
N ILE A 21 -1.86 15.54 6.87
CA ILE A 21 -1.97 16.92 7.34
C ILE A 21 -2.66 17.74 6.25
N ALA A 22 -3.58 18.60 6.68
CA ALA A 22 -4.22 19.56 5.80
C ALA A 22 -3.14 20.40 5.09
N ALA A 23 -3.04 20.25 3.77
CA ALA A 23 -2.17 21.08 2.96
C ALA A 23 -2.58 22.55 3.16
N SER A 24 -1.64 23.40 3.55
CA SER A 24 -1.86 24.85 3.58
C SER A 24 -2.19 25.34 2.17
N LYS A 25 -3.14 26.29 2.03
CA LYS A 25 -3.52 26.89 0.74
C LYS A 25 -2.26 27.34 -0.02
N GLY A 26 -1.88 26.62 -1.08
CA GLY A 26 -0.67 26.89 -1.88
C GLY A 26 0.22 25.68 -2.10
N MET A 27 0.20 24.68 -1.21
CA MET A 27 0.70 23.34 -1.52
C MET A 27 -0.31 22.70 -2.48
N GLY A 28 0.14 22.19 -3.63
CA GLY A 28 -0.74 21.60 -4.64
C GLY A 28 -1.53 20.38 -4.14
N THR A 29 -2.08 19.58 -5.06
CA THR A 29 -2.95 18.43 -4.77
C THR A 29 -2.33 17.26 -3.99
N GLY A 30 -1.15 17.43 -3.38
CA GLY A 30 -0.48 16.42 -2.57
C GLY A 30 -0.82 16.54 -1.08
N SER A 31 -1.36 15.47 -0.49
CA SER A 31 -1.45 15.35 0.96
C SER A 31 -0.04 15.21 1.55
N VAL A 32 0.29 16.04 2.53
CA VAL A 32 1.50 15.87 3.36
C VAL A 32 1.17 14.86 4.44
N TYR A 33 2.06 13.93 4.74
CA TYR A 33 1.84 12.90 5.73
C TYR A 33 2.92 12.93 6.81
N TYR A 34 2.52 12.67 8.06
CA TYR A 34 3.45 12.52 9.18
C TYR A 34 3.32 11.12 9.80
N SER A 35 4.45 10.58 10.22
CA SER A 35 4.48 9.38 11.06
C SER A 35 4.10 9.77 12.49
N CYS A 36 3.10 9.09 13.06
CA CYS A 36 2.65 9.27 14.44
C CYS A 36 3.13 8.16 15.37
N GLY A 37 4.09 7.34 14.91
CA GLY A 37 4.63 6.21 15.66
C GLY A 37 4.23 4.86 15.07
N ARG A 38 4.35 3.81 15.89
CA ARG A 38 4.08 2.42 15.51
C ARG A 38 2.80 1.89 16.14
N PHE A 39 2.09 1.06 15.39
CA PHE A 39 0.90 0.35 15.83
C PHE A 39 1.22 -1.12 16.11
N ASP A 40 1.24 -1.51 17.37
CA ASP A 40 1.56 -2.89 17.78
C ASP A 40 0.32 -3.80 17.89
N GLY A 41 -0.88 -3.24 17.71
CA GLY A 41 -2.14 -3.96 17.84
C GLY A 41 -2.55 -4.75 16.59
N ASP A 42 -3.76 -5.30 16.66
CA ASP A 42 -4.46 -5.91 15.54
C ASP A 42 -5.71 -5.09 15.21
N LEU A 43 -5.96 -4.84 13.92
CA LEU A 43 -7.25 -4.30 13.48
C LEU A 43 -8.29 -5.42 13.41
N LYS A 44 -9.34 -5.30 14.21
CA LYS A 44 -10.46 -6.25 14.31
C LYS A 44 -11.77 -5.49 14.20
N PHE A 45 -12.66 -5.95 13.34
CA PHE A 45 -13.95 -5.33 13.11
C PHE A 45 -15.03 -6.39 13.21
N GLU A 46 -16.12 -6.09 13.92
CA GLU A 46 -17.29 -6.95 13.91
C GLU A 46 -18.30 -6.43 12.88
N TYR A 47 -18.76 -7.30 12.00
CA TYR A 47 -19.80 -6.99 11.02
C TYR A 47 -20.74 -8.18 10.86
N GLU A 48 -22.04 -7.96 11.08
CA GLU A 48 -23.07 -9.01 11.03
C GLU A 48 -22.74 -10.26 11.87
N GLY A 49 -22.17 -10.05 13.07
CA GLY A 49 -21.76 -11.14 13.97
C GLY A 49 -20.53 -11.92 13.52
N ARG A 50 -19.84 -11.47 12.46
CA ARG A 50 -18.58 -12.03 11.98
C ARG A 50 -17.42 -11.12 12.34
N MET A 51 -16.34 -11.73 12.81
CA MET A 51 -15.07 -11.03 13.04
C MET A 51 -14.29 -10.91 11.73
N LEU A 52 -14.08 -9.68 11.28
CA LEU A 52 -13.23 -9.34 10.15
C LEU A 52 -11.86 -8.89 10.67
N VAL A 53 -10.81 -9.50 10.14
CA VAL A 53 -9.42 -9.17 10.48
C VAL A 53 -8.65 -8.82 9.20
N THR A 54 -7.64 -7.98 9.35
CA THR A 54 -6.72 -7.60 8.26
C THR A 54 -5.66 -8.67 7.98
N ARG A 55 -5.67 -9.79 8.70
CA ARG A 55 -4.79 -10.93 8.42
C ARG A 55 -5.26 -11.70 7.18
N PRO A 56 -4.35 -12.35 6.44
CA PRO A 56 -4.68 -13.15 5.26
C PRO A 56 -5.28 -14.52 5.67
N VAL A 57 -6.44 -14.50 6.32
CA VAL A 57 -7.16 -15.71 6.76
C VAL A 57 -8.60 -15.73 6.23
N ASP A 58 -9.15 -16.93 6.08
CA ASP A 58 -10.56 -17.14 5.74
C ASP A 58 -11.48 -17.02 6.98
N ALA A 59 -12.77 -17.30 6.78
CA ALA A 59 -13.78 -17.20 7.82
C ALA A 59 -13.57 -18.17 9.00
N ASP A 60 -12.85 -19.28 8.76
CA ASP A 60 -12.51 -20.27 9.78
C ASP A 60 -11.14 -19.99 10.44
N GLY A 61 -10.49 -18.88 10.05
CA GLY A 61 -9.19 -18.47 10.55
C GLY A 61 -8.00 -19.21 9.90
N LYS A 62 -8.23 -19.97 8.83
CA LYS A 62 -7.17 -20.65 8.09
C LYS A 62 -6.50 -19.69 7.10
N ALA A 63 -5.19 -19.82 6.91
CA ALA A 63 -4.44 -18.98 5.99
C ALA A 63 -4.99 -19.04 4.55
N LEU A 64 -5.13 -17.87 3.92
CA LEU A 64 -5.52 -17.72 2.52
C LEU A 64 -4.41 -18.19 1.59
N THR A 65 -4.81 -18.71 0.43
CA THR A 65 -3.90 -19.09 -0.65
C THR A 65 -3.91 -18.00 -1.72
N PRO A 66 -2.77 -17.61 -2.31
CA PRO A 66 -2.76 -16.67 -3.43
C PRO A 66 -3.77 -17.08 -4.53
N GLY A 67 -4.52 -16.10 -5.04
CA GLY A 67 -5.61 -16.32 -6.00
C GLY A 67 -7.00 -16.45 -5.35
N THR A 68 -7.10 -16.66 -4.03
CA THR A 68 -8.40 -16.69 -3.34
C THR A 68 -8.94 -15.29 -3.07
N GLN A 69 -10.27 -15.18 -2.92
CA GLN A 69 -10.93 -13.94 -2.54
C GLN A 69 -10.41 -13.42 -1.18
N TRP A 70 -10.14 -12.12 -1.10
CA TRP A 70 -9.86 -11.40 0.12
C TRP A 70 -11.18 -11.05 0.83
N LEU A 71 -11.33 -11.53 2.06
CA LEU A 71 -12.53 -11.32 2.88
C LEU A 71 -12.34 -10.27 3.98
N GLY A 72 -11.09 -9.89 4.26
CA GLY A 72 -10.76 -8.96 5.33
C GLY A 72 -11.12 -7.51 5.00
N PRO A 73 -11.04 -6.61 6.00
CA PRO A 73 -11.00 -5.18 5.77
C PRO A 73 -9.90 -4.85 4.74
N ARG A 74 -10.07 -3.75 4.02
CA ARG A 74 -9.16 -3.36 2.92
C ARG A 74 -8.27 -2.14 3.23
N PRO A 75 -7.81 -1.88 4.48
CA PRO A 75 -6.80 -0.87 4.70
C PRO A 75 -5.49 -1.36 4.10
N GLY A 76 -4.81 -0.49 3.36
CA GLY A 76 -3.51 -0.80 2.80
C GLY A 76 -2.95 0.37 2.01
N ILE A 77 -1.62 0.42 1.91
CA ILE A 77 -0.91 1.38 1.08
C ILE A 77 -1.02 0.95 -0.38
N PRO A 78 -1.44 1.85 -1.28
CA PRO A 78 -1.55 1.52 -2.70
C PRO A 78 -0.17 1.48 -3.36
N TYR A 79 0.06 0.43 -4.13
CA TYR A 79 1.21 0.24 -5.00
C TYR A 79 0.75 -0.12 -6.41
N VAL A 80 1.65 -0.02 -7.39
CA VAL A 80 1.38 -0.36 -8.78
C VAL A 80 2.39 -1.39 -9.26
N LEU A 81 1.86 -2.53 -9.72
CA LEU A 81 2.63 -3.49 -10.50
C LEU A 81 2.86 -2.89 -11.89
N SER A 82 4.13 -2.76 -12.28
CA SER A 82 4.50 -2.20 -13.57
C SER A 82 4.12 -3.17 -14.70
N ALA A 83 3.81 -2.62 -15.89
CA ALA A 83 3.62 -3.44 -17.08
C ALA A 83 4.86 -4.32 -17.33
N GLY A 84 4.63 -5.58 -17.70
CA GLY A 84 5.66 -6.63 -17.74
C GLY A 84 5.75 -7.46 -16.45
N GLY A 85 5.15 -7.01 -15.34
CA GLY A 85 5.01 -7.80 -14.12
C GLY A 85 6.30 -8.03 -13.32
N SER A 86 7.34 -7.21 -13.55
CA SER A 86 8.69 -7.43 -13.01
C SER A 86 9.18 -6.33 -12.07
N ASP A 87 8.37 -5.31 -11.77
CA ASP A 87 8.76 -4.21 -10.91
C ASP A 87 7.52 -3.56 -10.27
N ILE A 88 7.70 -2.92 -9.12
CA ILE A 88 6.66 -2.29 -8.32
C ILE A 88 7.01 -0.81 -8.15
N HIS A 89 6.02 0.06 -8.17
CA HIS A 89 6.23 1.47 -7.84
C HIS A 89 5.07 2.06 -7.04
N TYR A 90 5.36 3.18 -6.38
CA TYR A 90 4.37 4.09 -5.83
C TYR A 90 4.66 5.52 -6.29
N GLU A 91 3.69 6.40 -6.11
CA GLU A 91 3.82 7.82 -6.41
C GLU A 91 3.70 8.63 -5.12
N THR A 92 4.52 9.66 -4.99
CA THR A 92 4.60 10.54 -3.82
C THR A 92 4.79 11.98 -4.29
N PRO A 93 4.42 13.02 -3.51
CA PRO A 93 4.77 14.39 -3.88
C PRO A 93 6.28 14.56 -4.08
N ALA A 94 6.67 15.32 -5.10
CA ALA A 94 8.08 15.62 -5.33
C ALA A 94 8.56 16.66 -4.30
N LEU A 95 9.80 16.53 -3.83
CA LEU A 95 10.41 17.45 -2.86
C LEU A 95 11.40 18.41 -3.55
N THR A 96 11.55 19.63 -3.04
CA THR A 96 12.58 20.59 -3.45
C THR A 96 13.96 20.14 -3.00
N ASP A 97 15.00 20.68 -3.64
CA ASP A 97 16.40 20.40 -3.28
C ASP A 97 16.92 21.37 -2.18
N THR A 98 16.00 21.98 -1.41
CA THR A 98 16.30 22.88 -0.28
C THR A 98 16.43 22.09 1.02
N ASP A 99 17.05 22.69 2.03
CA ASP A 99 17.13 22.13 3.40
C ASP A 99 16.45 23.09 4.41
N PRO A 100 15.31 22.72 5.04
CA PRO A 100 14.60 21.47 4.85
C PRO A 100 13.92 21.37 3.46
N PRO A 101 13.66 20.14 2.98
CA PRO A 101 12.94 19.92 1.74
C PRO A 101 11.47 20.34 1.88
N ASP A 102 10.92 20.97 0.85
CA ASP A 102 9.51 21.39 0.77
C ASP A 102 8.80 20.65 -0.37
N VAL A 103 7.48 20.54 -0.31
CA VAL A 103 6.68 19.84 -1.32
C VAL A 103 6.53 20.72 -2.56
N ARG A 104 6.97 20.22 -3.72
CA ARG A 104 6.77 20.89 -5.02
C ARG A 104 5.28 20.86 -5.40
N PRO A 105 4.63 22.02 -5.61
CA PRO A 105 3.23 22.06 -6.02
C PRO A 105 3.02 21.35 -7.37
N ASN A 106 1.98 20.52 -7.45
CA ASN A 106 1.52 19.85 -8.68
C ASN A 106 2.55 18.93 -9.33
N MET A 107 3.57 18.48 -8.60
CA MET A 107 4.59 17.57 -9.10
C MET A 107 4.62 16.31 -8.25
N THR A 108 4.48 15.14 -8.89
CA THR A 108 4.66 13.84 -8.25
C THR A 108 5.98 13.21 -8.70
N ARG A 109 6.55 12.40 -7.83
CA ARG A 109 7.68 11.52 -8.10
C ARG A 109 7.20 10.08 -8.06
N ARG A 110 7.61 9.32 -9.07
CA ARG A 110 7.50 7.87 -9.07
C ARG A 110 8.73 7.25 -8.39
N VAL A 111 8.51 6.38 -7.42
CA VAL A 111 9.56 5.61 -6.75
C VAL A 111 9.45 4.15 -7.19
N GLN A 112 10.44 3.66 -7.94
CA GLN A 112 10.48 2.29 -8.47
C GLN A 112 11.33 1.39 -7.58
N LEU A 113 10.81 0.20 -7.24
CA LEU A 113 11.47 -0.75 -6.36
C LEU A 113 12.82 -1.20 -6.90
N GLY A 114 12.90 -1.58 -8.18
CA GLY A 114 14.16 -1.98 -8.81
C GLY A 114 15.23 -0.88 -8.81
N ARG A 115 14.84 0.39 -8.77
CA ARG A 115 15.79 1.50 -8.61
C ARG A 115 16.23 1.68 -7.15
N VAL A 116 15.30 1.53 -6.21
CA VAL A 116 15.60 1.65 -4.77
C VAL A 116 16.54 0.54 -4.31
N LEU A 117 16.30 -0.69 -4.78
CA LEU A 117 17.13 -1.84 -4.43
C LEU A 117 18.46 -1.90 -5.20
N GLY A 118 18.56 -1.20 -6.34
CA GLY A 118 19.67 -1.36 -7.27
C GLY A 118 19.74 -2.74 -7.94
N ASP A 119 18.74 -3.61 -7.72
CA ASP A 119 18.68 -4.98 -8.19
C ASP A 119 17.30 -5.31 -8.78
N ARG A 120 17.28 -5.53 -10.09
CA ARG A 120 16.05 -5.88 -10.82
C ARG A 120 15.54 -7.30 -10.52
N SER A 121 16.43 -8.21 -10.13
CA SER A 121 16.05 -9.58 -9.79
C SER A 121 15.28 -9.62 -8.47
N LEU A 122 15.70 -8.82 -7.48
CA LEU A 122 14.96 -8.64 -6.23
C LEU A 122 13.59 -8.00 -6.50
N ALA A 123 13.53 -6.94 -7.33
CA ALA A 123 12.25 -6.33 -7.69
C ALA A 123 11.29 -7.30 -8.39
N ALA A 124 11.80 -8.13 -9.31
CA ALA A 124 11.01 -9.17 -9.95
C ALA A 124 10.53 -10.23 -8.95
N ARG A 125 11.35 -10.61 -7.97
CA ARG A 125 10.97 -11.54 -6.89
C ARG A 125 9.83 -10.97 -6.04
N ALA A 126 9.92 -9.70 -5.65
CA ALA A 126 8.86 -9.02 -4.92
C ALA A 126 7.58 -8.82 -5.75
N ALA A 127 7.70 -8.59 -7.05
CA ALA A 127 6.57 -8.44 -7.97
C ALA A 127 5.85 -9.77 -8.24
N HIS A 128 6.56 -10.90 -8.14
CA HIS A 128 6.09 -12.22 -8.55
C HIS A 128 4.71 -12.60 -7.99
N PRO A 129 4.41 -12.45 -6.68
CA PRO A 129 3.12 -12.88 -6.13
C PRO A 129 1.93 -12.11 -6.74
N VAL A 130 2.08 -10.80 -6.97
CA VAL A 130 1.04 -9.99 -7.61
C VAL A 130 0.95 -10.31 -9.11
N ALA A 131 2.09 -10.49 -9.78
CA ALA A 131 2.14 -10.84 -11.20
C ALA A 131 1.53 -12.22 -11.48
N ALA A 132 1.68 -13.19 -10.58
CA ALA A 132 1.07 -14.51 -10.68
C ALA A 132 -0.47 -14.46 -10.68
N VAL A 133 -1.06 -13.43 -10.04
CA VAL A 133 -2.51 -13.22 -9.99
C VAL A 133 -3.01 -12.29 -11.09
N ARG A 134 -2.36 -11.14 -11.29
CA ARG A 134 -2.82 -10.10 -12.24
C ARG A 134 -2.33 -10.32 -13.68
N GLY A 135 -1.28 -11.12 -13.87
CA GLY A 135 -0.57 -11.25 -15.14
C GLY A 135 0.30 -10.02 -15.47
N SER A 136 0.72 -9.94 -16.73
CA SER A 136 1.74 -8.99 -17.21
C SER A 136 1.23 -7.58 -17.51
N LEU A 137 -0.08 -7.34 -17.48
CA LEU A 137 -0.66 -6.01 -17.72
C LEU A 137 -0.37 -5.02 -16.59
N GLY A 138 0.02 -5.51 -15.41
CA GLY A 138 0.27 -4.68 -14.24
C GLY A 138 -1.02 -4.17 -13.59
N GLY A 139 -0.90 -3.05 -12.88
CA GLY A 139 -2.01 -2.34 -12.24
C GLY A 139 -1.92 -2.27 -10.72
N ARG A 140 -2.92 -1.64 -10.12
CA ARG A 140 -2.93 -1.33 -8.69
C ARG A 140 -3.10 -2.58 -7.83
N PHE A 141 -2.40 -2.61 -6.72
CA PHE A 141 -2.60 -3.52 -5.61
C PHE A 141 -2.33 -2.77 -4.30
N TYR A 142 -2.59 -3.41 -3.17
CA TYR A 142 -2.49 -2.82 -1.85
C TYR A 142 -1.70 -3.73 -0.94
N VAL A 143 -0.97 -3.14 0.01
CA VAL A 143 -0.24 -3.85 1.05
C VAL A 143 -0.67 -3.33 2.41
N ASN A 144 -1.04 -4.22 3.31
CA ASN A 144 -1.46 -3.84 4.66
C ASN A 144 -0.35 -4.02 5.71
N GLU A 145 -0.68 -3.78 6.98
CA GLU A 145 0.22 -3.80 8.13
C GLU A 145 0.77 -5.18 8.50
N TYR A 146 0.28 -6.24 7.85
CA TYR A 146 0.81 -7.59 7.94
C TYR A 146 1.71 -7.95 6.75
N GLY A 147 1.87 -7.06 5.78
CA GLY A 147 2.55 -7.37 4.53
C GLY A 147 1.70 -8.19 3.56
N ALA A 148 0.39 -8.31 3.81
CA ALA A 148 -0.51 -9.00 2.90
C ALA A 148 -0.77 -8.14 1.66
N MET A 149 -0.53 -8.73 0.49
CA MET A 149 -0.80 -8.12 -0.81
C MET A 149 -2.17 -8.55 -1.31
N PHE A 150 -2.98 -7.60 -1.77
CA PHE A 150 -4.28 -7.88 -2.39
C PHE A 150 -4.60 -6.88 -3.49
N THR A 151 -5.37 -7.33 -4.49
CA THR A 151 -5.66 -6.58 -5.70
C THR A 151 -7.15 -6.56 -6.00
N PRO A 152 -7.73 -5.46 -6.54
CA PRO A 152 -9.12 -5.46 -7.00
C PRO A 152 -9.30 -6.40 -8.21
N VAL A 153 -10.49 -7.01 -8.29
CA VAL A 153 -10.97 -7.77 -9.44
C VAL A 153 -11.73 -6.80 -10.35
N GLY A 154 -11.16 -6.46 -11.50
CA GLY A 154 -11.73 -5.52 -12.46
C GLY A 154 -10.71 -4.51 -12.99
N ARG A 155 -11.03 -3.90 -14.13
CA ARG A 155 -10.23 -2.81 -14.73
C ARG A 155 -10.50 -1.45 -14.08
N ASP A 156 -11.54 -1.34 -13.28
CA ASP A 156 -11.86 -0.09 -12.59
C ASP A 156 -10.99 -0.03 -11.32
N ASP A 157 -10.03 0.91 -11.33
CA ASP A 157 -8.93 1.09 -10.38
C ASP A 157 -9.34 1.42 -8.93
N GLY A 158 -10.20 0.60 -8.32
CA GLY A 158 -10.55 0.68 -6.90
C GLY A 158 -12.04 0.79 -6.57
N THR A 159 -12.94 0.75 -7.56
CA THR A 159 -14.39 0.61 -7.31
C THR A 159 -14.84 -0.85 -7.18
N GLY A 160 -13.97 -1.80 -7.54
CA GLY A 160 -14.24 -3.22 -7.47
C GLY A 160 -14.66 -3.65 -6.06
N LEU A 161 -15.80 -4.33 -5.96
CA LEU A 161 -16.31 -4.90 -4.71
C LEU A 161 -15.49 -6.11 -4.25
N GLN A 162 -14.76 -6.75 -5.16
CA GLN A 162 -14.02 -7.98 -4.91
C GLN A 162 -12.52 -7.75 -5.02
N TYR A 163 -11.78 -8.35 -4.09
CA TYR A 163 -10.33 -8.33 -4.07
C TYR A 163 -9.82 -9.77 -4.01
N ILE A 164 -8.65 -10.00 -4.59
CA ILE A 164 -7.94 -11.27 -4.56
C ILE A 164 -6.67 -11.09 -3.73
N TYR A 165 -6.40 -12.06 -2.87
CA TYR A 165 -5.15 -12.16 -2.15
C TYR A 165 -4.02 -12.60 -3.09
N CYS A 166 -2.91 -11.86 -3.12
CA CYS A 166 -1.77 -12.11 -3.98
C CYS A 166 -0.63 -12.85 -3.26
N GLY A 167 -0.55 -12.78 -1.93
CA GLY A 167 0.55 -13.33 -1.16
C GLY A 167 1.06 -12.36 -0.10
N GLN A 168 2.24 -12.66 0.46
CA GLN A 168 2.93 -11.82 1.44
C GLN A 168 4.14 -11.13 0.80
N ILE A 169 4.47 -9.91 1.26
CA ILE A 169 5.72 -9.27 0.88
C ILE A 169 6.91 -10.13 1.30
N ASP A 170 7.94 -10.15 0.45
CA ASP A 170 9.27 -10.62 0.84
C ASP A 170 10.05 -9.41 1.38
N THR A 171 10.20 -9.31 2.70
CA THR A 171 10.88 -8.18 3.35
C THR A 171 12.33 -8.02 2.91
N SER A 172 12.98 -9.09 2.42
CA SER A 172 14.35 -9.02 1.89
C SER A 172 14.44 -8.48 0.45
N ALA A 173 13.30 -8.35 -0.23
CA ALA A 173 13.17 -7.80 -1.58
C ALA A 173 12.19 -6.62 -1.65
N TRP A 174 11.82 -6.02 -0.52
CA TRP A 174 10.85 -4.94 -0.45
C TRP A 174 11.50 -3.57 -0.34
N PHE A 175 10.70 -2.50 -0.41
CA PHE A 175 11.18 -1.17 -0.06
C PHE A 175 11.76 -1.19 1.37
N PRO A 176 12.84 -0.46 1.64
CA PRO A 176 13.37 -0.37 3.00
C PRO A 176 12.36 0.35 3.90
N GLU A 177 12.39 0.01 5.19
CA GLU A 177 11.61 0.72 6.19
C GLU A 177 12.01 2.21 6.20
N PRO A 178 11.06 3.14 6.07
CA PRO A 178 11.38 4.56 6.13
C PRO A 178 11.82 4.93 7.55
N PRO A 179 12.82 5.82 7.70
CA PRO A 179 13.24 6.28 9.01
C PRO A 179 12.07 6.95 9.74
N LEU A 180 11.93 6.67 11.03
CA LEU A 180 11.11 7.45 11.93
C LEU A 180 11.90 8.72 12.25
N GLY A 181 11.45 9.86 11.71
CA GLY A 181 12.04 11.18 11.98
C GLY A 181 11.87 11.62 13.43
#